data_AF-A0A7C2EZB7-F1
#
_entry.id   AF-A0A7C2EZB7-F1
#
_cell.length_a   1.000
_cell.length_b   1.000
_cell.length_c   1.000
_cell.angle_alpha   90.00
_cell.angle_beta   90.00
_cell.angle_gamma   90.00
#
_symmetry.space_group_name_H-M   'P 1'
#
loop_
_entity.id
_entity.type
_entity.pdbx_description
1 polymer ?
#
loop_
_entity_poly.entity_id
_entity_poly.type
_entity_poly.pdbx_seq_one_letter_code
_entity_poly.pdbx_strand_id
1 'polypeptide(L)'
;FLNYLIRKIHFDQSELRLATPIDYLEEFPDNQRQQLATSSWGAEGYYRVWINGETEWLYLHQHVAEERMVELARENPNAEGLLRRALNQAARELLLAESSDWAFIITTATSVHYANKRFRDHIHRFTRLYEMIRRKEVDEEWLVEVEAMDTIFQEIDYRVYT
;
A
#
# COMPACT_ATOMS: atom_id res chain seq x y z
N PHE A 1 1.83 -30.40 8.08
CA PHE A 1 1.84 -30.77 6.65
C PHE A 1 3.12 -30.30 5.94
N LEU A 2 3.34 -28.99 5.72
CA LEU A 2 4.48 -28.47 4.92
C LEU A 2 5.86 -28.99 5.37
N ASN A 3 6.18 -28.97 6.68
CA ASN A 3 7.45 -29.51 7.17
C ASN A 3 7.67 -30.98 6.80
N TYR A 4 6.62 -31.81 6.86
CA TYR A 4 6.72 -33.23 6.49
C TYR A 4 6.92 -33.40 4.98
N LEU A 5 6.20 -32.62 4.17
CA LEU A 5 6.36 -32.61 2.71
C LEU A 5 7.80 -32.23 2.32
N ILE A 6 8.33 -31.13 2.87
CA ILE A 6 9.69 -30.66 2.59
C ILE A 6 10.73 -31.72 2.97
N ARG A 7 10.59 -32.37 4.12
CA ARG A 7 11.49 -33.46 4.56
C ARG A 7 11.43 -34.68 3.64
N LYS A 8 10.25 -35.06 3.16
CA LYS A 8 10.10 -36.18 2.22
C LYS A 8 10.65 -35.85 0.84
N ILE A 9 10.55 -34.60 0.39
CA ILE A 9 11.22 -34.14 -0.84
C ILE A 9 12.74 -34.15 -0.65
N HIS A 10 13.28 -33.90 0.54
CA HIS A 10 14.73 -33.94 0.72
C HIS A 10 15.33 -35.37 0.83
N PHE A 11 14.58 -36.35 1.33
CA PHE A 11 15.12 -37.65 1.75
C PHE A 11 14.83 -38.79 0.76
N ASP A 12 15.85 -39.61 0.47
CA ASP A 12 15.78 -40.91 -0.24
C ASP A 12 15.14 -40.86 -1.64
N GLN A 13 15.42 -39.78 -2.39
CA GLN A 13 15.01 -39.58 -3.77
C GLN A 13 15.89 -38.53 -4.46
N SER A 14 15.94 -38.53 -5.80
CA SER A 14 16.66 -37.52 -6.62
C SER A 14 15.88 -37.00 -7.85
N GLU A 15 14.57 -37.21 -7.87
CA GLU A 15 13.64 -36.81 -8.92
C GLU A 15 13.16 -35.35 -8.78
N LEU A 16 12.98 -34.86 -7.55
CA LEU A 16 12.46 -33.51 -7.27
C LEU A 16 13.43 -32.73 -6.38
N ARG A 17 13.59 -31.43 -6.66
CA ARG A 17 14.40 -30.51 -5.86
C ARG A 17 13.60 -29.26 -5.53
N LEU A 18 13.68 -28.79 -4.28
CA LEU A 18 13.18 -27.46 -3.92
C LEU A 18 14.18 -26.39 -4.38
N ALA A 19 13.67 -25.33 -4.98
CA ALA A 19 14.45 -24.19 -5.42
C ALA A 19 13.74 -22.90 -5.01
N THR A 20 14.51 -21.85 -4.73
CA THR A 20 13.94 -20.50 -4.70
C THR A 20 13.69 -20.03 -6.13
N PRO A 21 12.81 -19.03 -6.36
CA PRO A 21 12.65 -18.45 -7.69
C PRO A 21 13.95 -17.91 -8.30
N ILE A 22 14.86 -17.41 -7.47
CA ILE A 22 16.17 -16.89 -7.92
C ILE A 22 17.04 -18.04 -8.41
N ASP A 23 17.20 -19.12 -7.62
CA ASP A 23 18.00 -20.29 -8.03
C ASP A 23 17.49 -20.88 -9.36
N TYR A 24 16.16 -20.93 -9.53
CA TYR A 24 15.55 -21.43 -10.76
C TYR A 24 15.89 -20.53 -11.96
N LEU A 25 15.78 -19.21 -11.82
CA LEU A 25 16.09 -18.28 -12.92
C LEU A 25 17.58 -18.23 -13.26
N GLU A 26 18.47 -18.46 -12.29
CA GLU A 26 19.92 -18.60 -12.51
C GLU A 26 20.26 -19.90 -13.26
N GLU A 27 19.61 -21.01 -12.91
CA GLU A 27 19.81 -22.31 -13.60
C GLU A 27 19.17 -22.34 -14.99
N PHE A 28 18.04 -21.65 -15.17
CA PHE A 28 17.27 -21.61 -16.42
C PHE A 28 17.08 -20.16 -16.92
N PRO A 29 18.14 -19.56 -17.51
CA PRO A 29 18.09 -18.15 -17.95
C PRO A 29 17.22 -17.92 -19.19
N ASP A 30 17.06 -18.94 -20.04
CA ASP A 30 16.29 -18.85 -21.28
C ASP A 30 14.79 -19.06 -21.03
N ASN A 31 14.07 -17.95 -20.85
CA ASN A 31 12.64 -17.96 -20.51
C ASN A 31 11.77 -17.54 -21.70
N GLN A 32 10.60 -18.19 -21.85
CA GLN A 32 9.62 -17.82 -22.86
C GLN A 32 9.06 -16.41 -22.58
N ARG A 33 9.14 -15.53 -23.58
CA ARG A 33 8.51 -14.21 -23.50
C ARG A 33 7.01 -14.33 -23.73
N GLN A 34 6.22 -13.69 -22.88
CA GLN A 34 4.77 -13.67 -22.95
C GLN A 34 4.26 -12.24 -22.75
N GLN A 35 3.12 -11.92 -23.37
CA GLN A 35 2.37 -10.70 -23.08
C GLN A 35 1.27 -11.05 -22.10
N LEU A 36 1.29 -10.43 -20.91
CA LEU A 36 0.32 -10.69 -19.86
C LEU A 36 -1.00 -9.97 -20.16
N ALA A 37 -2.11 -10.68 -19.95
CA ALA A 37 -3.42 -10.07 -19.88
C ALA A 37 -3.69 -9.52 -18.47
N THR A 38 -4.48 -8.45 -18.43
CA THR A 38 -5.05 -7.86 -17.22
C THR A 38 -5.78 -8.92 -16.39
N SER A 39 -5.24 -9.26 -15.22
CA SER A 39 -5.79 -10.31 -14.36
C SER A 39 -5.36 -10.13 -12.90
N SER A 40 -6.01 -10.86 -12.01
CA SER A 40 -5.61 -11.03 -10.62
C SER A 40 -5.71 -12.50 -10.22
N TRP A 41 -5.18 -12.85 -9.05
CA TRP A 41 -5.44 -14.14 -8.40
C TRP A 41 -6.71 -14.17 -7.53
N GLY A 42 -7.54 -13.12 -7.60
CA GLY A 42 -8.80 -13.00 -6.88
C GLY A 42 -9.95 -13.73 -7.57
N ALA A 43 -11.18 -13.46 -7.12
CA ALA A 43 -12.39 -14.09 -7.66
C ALA A 43 -12.49 -13.87 -9.17
N GLU A 44 -12.69 -14.97 -9.90
CA GLU A 44 -12.84 -15.01 -11.37
C GLU A 44 -11.63 -14.52 -12.16
N GLY A 45 -10.48 -14.28 -11.52
CA GLY A 45 -9.25 -13.87 -12.21
C GLY A 45 -9.20 -12.38 -12.60
N TYR A 46 -10.12 -11.55 -12.09
CA TYR A 46 -10.22 -10.13 -12.43
C TYR A 46 -10.21 -9.24 -11.17
N TYR A 47 -10.60 -7.97 -11.30
CA TYR A 47 -10.51 -6.98 -10.22
C TYR A 47 -11.77 -6.83 -9.38
N ARG A 48 -12.81 -7.65 -9.62
CA ARG A 48 -14.14 -7.50 -8.99
C ARG A 48 -14.14 -7.59 -7.46
N VAL A 49 -13.11 -8.21 -6.88
CA VAL A 49 -12.93 -8.27 -5.42
C VAL A 49 -12.62 -6.90 -4.84
N TRP A 50 -11.93 -6.03 -5.59
CA TRP A 50 -11.52 -4.70 -5.16
C TRP A 50 -12.34 -3.59 -5.80
N ILE A 51 -12.90 -3.80 -6.99
CA ILE A 51 -13.66 -2.80 -7.75
C ILE A 51 -15.07 -3.34 -8.01
N ASN A 52 -16.04 -2.87 -7.22
CA ASN A 52 -17.45 -3.20 -7.35
C ASN A 52 -18.32 -2.10 -6.69
N GLY A 53 -19.65 -2.24 -6.73
CA GLY A 53 -20.58 -1.24 -6.19
C GLY A 53 -20.49 -1.01 -4.66
N GLU A 54 -19.84 -1.89 -3.90
CA GLU A 54 -19.64 -1.71 -2.46
C GLU A 54 -18.37 -0.92 -2.14
N THR A 55 -17.42 -0.87 -3.07
CA THR A 55 -16.06 -0.37 -2.88
C THR A 55 -15.70 0.80 -3.79
N GLU A 56 -16.50 1.09 -4.83
CA GLU A 56 -16.23 2.17 -5.80
C GLU A 56 -16.02 3.55 -5.15
N TRP A 57 -16.71 3.81 -4.03
CA TRP A 57 -16.63 5.07 -3.30
C TRP A 57 -15.24 5.33 -2.68
N LEU A 58 -14.44 4.27 -2.42
CA LEU A 58 -13.09 4.40 -1.90
C LEU A 58 -12.20 5.16 -2.88
N TYR A 59 -12.24 4.76 -4.15
CA TYR A 59 -11.34 5.26 -5.18
C TYR A 59 -11.56 6.75 -5.50
N LEU A 60 -12.79 7.25 -5.33
CA LEU A 60 -13.08 8.68 -5.46
C LEU A 60 -12.26 9.52 -4.45
N HIS A 61 -12.17 9.05 -3.20
CA HIS A 61 -11.40 9.74 -2.17
C HIS A 61 -9.90 9.48 -2.29
N GLN A 62 -9.52 8.26 -2.68
CA GLN A 62 -8.13 7.88 -2.87
C GLN A 62 -7.48 8.68 -3.99
N HIS A 63 -8.10 8.77 -5.17
CA HIS A 63 -7.56 9.52 -6.30
C HIS A 63 -7.38 11.01 -6.00
N VAL A 64 -8.31 11.63 -5.26
CA VAL A 64 -8.14 13.02 -4.82
C VAL A 64 -6.95 13.17 -3.85
N ALA A 65 -6.73 12.18 -2.98
CA ALA A 65 -5.57 12.19 -2.08
C ALA A 65 -4.25 11.98 -2.84
N GLU A 66 -4.22 11.07 -3.82
CA GLU A 66 -3.08 10.84 -4.72
C GLU A 66 -2.67 12.14 -5.45
N GLU A 67 -3.63 12.82 -6.09
CA GLU A 67 -3.39 14.08 -6.79
C GLU A 67 -2.84 15.16 -5.85
N ARG A 68 -3.42 15.28 -4.66
CA ARG A 68 -2.96 16.24 -3.63
C ARG A 68 -1.58 15.90 -3.11
N MET A 69 -1.21 14.63 -2.98
CA MET A 69 0.12 14.25 -2.53
C MET A 69 1.18 14.62 -3.55
N VAL A 70 0.89 14.43 -4.84
CA VAL A 70 1.74 14.88 -5.95
C VAL A 70 1.86 16.41 -5.96
N GLU A 71 0.76 17.15 -5.75
CA GLU A 71 0.78 18.62 -5.61
C GLU A 71 1.70 19.04 -4.46
N LEU A 72 1.50 18.48 -3.26
CA LEU A 72 2.32 18.79 -2.08
C LEU A 72 3.81 18.52 -2.32
N ALA A 73 4.16 17.39 -2.93
CA ALA A 73 5.55 17.03 -3.20
C ALA A 73 6.21 18.02 -4.17
N ARG A 74 5.52 18.37 -5.26
CA ARG A 74 6.02 19.29 -6.29
C ARG A 74 6.16 20.72 -5.81
N GLU A 75 5.23 21.20 -4.98
CA GLU A 75 5.29 22.56 -4.44
C GLU A 75 6.36 22.72 -3.35
N ASN A 76 6.80 21.62 -2.74
CA ASN A 76 7.72 21.64 -1.62
C ASN A 76 8.97 20.79 -1.89
N PRO A 77 9.76 21.00 -2.94
CA PRO A 77 10.88 20.10 -3.29
C PRO A 77 11.99 20.06 -2.23
N ASN A 78 12.17 21.18 -1.53
CA ASN A 78 13.25 21.38 -0.55
C ASN A 78 12.71 21.55 0.88
N ALA A 79 11.61 20.88 1.24
CA ALA A 79 11.09 20.98 2.60
C ALA A 79 12.08 20.40 3.62
N GLU A 80 12.17 21.08 4.76
CA GLU A 80 12.98 20.69 5.91
C GLU A 80 12.18 20.79 7.21
N GLY A 81 12.75 20.30 8.31
CA GLY A 81 12.18 20.42 9.65
C GLY A 81 10.73 19.93 9.76
N LEU A 82 9.88 20.74 10.39
CA LEU A 82 8.47 20.42 10.64
C LEU A 82 7.67 20.18 9.36
N LEU A 83 7.92 20.95 8.31
CA LEU A 83 7.22 20.80 7.04
C LEU A 83 7.54 19.45 6.39
N ARG A 84 8.81 19.04 6.38
CA ARG A 84 9.23 17.72 5.88
C ARG A 84 8.56 16.58 6.66
N ARG A 85 8.48 16.70 7.99
CA ARG A 85 7.79 15.72 8.84
C ARG A 85 6.31 15.59 8.46
N ALA A 86 5.60 16.71 8.32
CA ALA A 86 4.20 16.72 7.92
C ALA A 86 3.98 16.09 6.53
N LEU A 87 4.85 16.40 5.56
CA LEU A 87 4.79 15.83 4.21
C LEU A 87 5.05 14.32 4.22
N ASN A 88 6.03 13.86 5.01
CA ASN A 88 6.30 12.43 5.19
C ASN A 88 5.11 11.71 5.85
N GLN A 89 4.47 12.33 6.83
CA GLN A 89 3.28 11.74 7.45
C GLN A 89 2.11 11.72 6.46
N ALA A 90 1.94 12.74 5.62
CA ALA A 90 0.92 12.74 4.58
C ALA A 90 1.12 11.57 3.60
N ALA A 91 2.36 11.31 3.19
CA ALA A 91 2.69 10.16 2.36
C ALA A 91 2.33 8.81 3.04
N ARG A 92 2.55 8.67 4.36
CA ARG A 92 2.13 7.46 5.11
C ARG A 92 0.62 7.30 5.16
N GLU A 93 -0.12 8.38 5.44
CA GLU A 93 -1.58 8.32 5.47
C GLU A 93 -2.16 7.94 4.10
N LEU A 94 -1.55 8.42 3.00
CA LEU A 94 -1.92 8.00 1.66
C LEU A 94 -1.67 6.51 1.44
N LEU A 95 -0.45 6.01 1.72
CA LEU A 95 -0.12 4.59 1.58
C LEU A 95 -1.03 3.68 2.40
N LEU A 96 -1.40 4.12 3.61
CA LEU A 96 -2.34 3.41 4.46
C LEU A 96 -3.76 3.41 3.87
N ALA A 97 -4.20 4.51 3.26
CA ALA A 97 -5.48 4.58 2.56
C ALA A 97 -5.50 3.71 1.29
N GLU A 98 -4.37 3.57 0.59
CA GLU A 98 -4.21 2.77 -0.64
C GLU A 98 -4.14 1.26 -0.40
N SER A 99 -4.19 0.79 0.85
CA SER A 99 -4.18 -0.66 1.11
C SER A 99 -5.38 -1.34 0.47
N SER A 100 -5.10 -2.30 -0.42
CA SER A 100 -6.12 -3.12 -1.08
C SER A 100 -6.94 -3.97 -0.11
N ASP A 101 -6.46 -4.15 1.13
CA ASP A 101 -7.18 -4.88 2.18
C ASP A 101 -8.52 -4.23 2.51
N TRP A 102 -8.65 -2.90 2.40
CA TRP A 102 -9.92 -2.23 2.72
C TRP A 102 -11.04 -2.68 1.80
N ALA A 103 -10.80 -2.65 0.48
CA ALA A 103 -11.76 -3.13 -0.50
C ALA A 103 -11.99 -4.64 -0.37
N PHE A 104 -10.93 -5.42 -0.11
CA PHE A 104 -11.04 -6.87 0.11
C PHE A 104 -11.93 -7.22 1.32
N ILE A 105 -11.73 -6.57 2.47
CA ILE A 105 -12.50 -6.79 3.71
C ILE A 105 -13.97 -6.41 3.53
N ILE A 106 -14.24 -5.31 2.80
CA ILE A 106 -15.60 -4.89 2.47
C ILE A 106 -16.28 -5.96 1.61
N THR A 107 -15.68 -6.33 0.48
CA THR A 107 -16.26 -7.30 -0.46
C THR A 107 -16.43 -8.70 0.13
N THR A 108 -15.52 -9.13 1.02
CA THR A 108 -15.61 -10.43 1.69
C THR A 108 -16.50 -10.43 2.93
N ALA A 109 -17.09 -9.28 3.28
CA ALA A 109 -18.00 -9.10 4.42
C ALA A 109 -17.44 -9.58 5.77
N THR A 110 -16.12 -9.52 5.98
CA THR A 110 -15.48 -10.03 7.20
C THR A 110 -15.50 -9.03 8.35
N SER A 111 -15.03 -7.80 8.11
CA SER A 111 -14.97 -6.72 9.12
C SER A 111 -15.23 -5.35 8.47
N VAL A 112 -16.37 -5.25 7.78
CA VAL A 112 -16.74 -4.10 6.94
C VAL A 112 -16.68 -2.77 7.70
N HIS A 113 -17.25 -2.71 8.92
CA HIS A 113 -17.24 -1.48 9.71
C HIS A 113 -15.81 -1.00 10.04
N TYR A 114 -14.90 -1.95 10.32
CA TYR A 114 -13.50 -1.66 10.59
C TYR A 114 -12.82 -1.10 9.34
N ALA A 115 -12.95 -1.76 8.19
CA ALA A 115 -12.35 -1.28 6.94
C ALA A 115 -12.85 0.12 6.54
N ASN A 116 -14.18 0.33 6.61
CA ASN A 116 -14.78 1.64 6.34
C ASN A 116 -14.23 2.72 7.27
N LYS A 117 -14.10 2.42 8.57
CA LYS A 117 -13.55 3.37 9.55
C LYS A 117 -12.08 3.66 9.26
N ARG A 118 -11.25 2.63 9.05
CA ARG A 118 -9.81 2.79 8.80
C ARG A 118 -9.52 3.63 7.56
N PHE A 119 -10.16 3.31 6.45
CA PHE A 119 -9.99 4.08 5.22
C PHE A 119 -10.36 5.55 5.44
N ARG A 120 -11.51 5.82 6.06
CA ARG A 120 -11.96 7.19 6.35
C ARG A 120 -11.02 7.93 7.29
N ASP A 121 -10.51 7.26 8.33
CA ASP A 121 -9.57 7.85 9.28
C ASP A 121 -8.28 8.29 8.56
N HIS A 122 -7.72 7.44 7.69
CA HIS A 122 -6.53 7.77 6.90
C HIS A 122 -6.78 8.92 5.91
N ILE A 123 -7.92 8.91 5.19
CA ILE A 123 -8.31 10.02 4.31
C ILE A 123 -8.51 11.34 5.08
N HIS A 124 -9.12 11.29 6.27
CA HIS A 124 -9.32 12.49 7.09
C HIS A 124 -7.99 13.06 7.61
N ARG A 125 -7.08 12.21 8.09
CA ARG A 125 -5.76 12.64 8.55
C ARG A 125 -4.94 13.20 7.40
N PHE A 126 -4.92 12.51 6.26
CA PHE A 126 -4.29 13.01 5.03
C PHE A 126 -4.84 14.39 4.66
N THR A 127 -6.17 14.54 4.64
CA THR A 127 -6.81 15.81 4.28
C THR A 127 -6.45 16.92 5.27
N ARG A 128 -6.42 16.64 6.58
CA ARG A 128 -5.99 17.61 7.59
C ARG A 128 -4.52 18.01 7.41
N LEU A 129 -3.63 17.05 7.15
CA LEU A 129 -2.22 17.33 6.85
C LEU A 129 -2.08 18.23 5.61
N TYR A 130 -2.78 17.89 4.53
CA TYR A 130 -2.84 18.70 3.32
C TYR A 130 -3.28 20.13 3.61
N GLU A 131 -4.38 20.32 4.35
CA GLU A 131 -4.90 21.66 4.68
C GLU A 131 -3.93 22.47 5.54
N MET A 132 -3.33 21.87 6.57
CA MET A 132 -2.35 22.53 7.44
C MET A 132 -1.10 22.95 6.68
N ILE A 133 -0.59 22.08 5.79
CA ILE A 133 0.57 22.37 4.96
C ILE A 133 0.26 23.52 3.99
N ARG A 134 -0.91 23.49 3.32
CA ARG A 134 -1.34 24.55 2.39
C ARG A 134 -1.52 25.90 3.09
N ARG A 135 -2.00 25.90 4.33
CA ARG A 135 -2.12 27.11 5.16
C ARG A 135 -0.80 27.54 5.80
N LYS A 136 0.25 26.71 5.75
CA LYS A 136 1.53 26.91 6.44
C LYS A 136 1.37 27.01 7.97
N GLU A 137 0.38 26.33 8.51
CA GLU A 137 0.00 26.31 9.93
C GLU A 137 0.00 24.86 10.41
N VAL A 138 1.19 24.25 10.48
CA VAL A 138 1.34 22.87 10.94
C VAL A 138 1.23 22.81 12.46
N ASP A 139 0.21 22.11 12.94
CA ASP A 139 0.03 21.76 14.35
C ASP A 139 1.00 20.62 14.72
N GLU A 140 2.10 20.97 15.39
CA GLU A 140 3.14 20.01 15.76
C GLU A 140 2.67 19.01 16.82
N GLU A 141 1.83 19.42 17.77
CA GLU A 141 1.32 18.53 18.82
C GLU A 141 0.46 17.43 18.18
N TRP A 142 -0.47 17.81 17.31
CA TRP A 142 -1.29 16.85 16.59
C TRP A 142 -0.47 15.99 15.62
N LEU A 143 0.53 16.56 14.95
CA LEU A 143 1.41 15.79 14.07
C LEU A 143 2.14 14.68 14.84
N VAL A 144 2.64 14.97 16.04
CA VAL A 144 3.31 13.97 16.90
C VAL A 144 2.36 12.83 17.28
N GLU A 145 1.09 13.13 17.56
CA GLU A 145 0.09 12.10 17.86
C GLU A 145 -0.14 11.17 16.67
N VAL A 146 -0.24 11.73 15.45
CA VAL A 146 -0.43 10.94 14.23
C VAL A 146 0.84 10.14 13.90
N GLU A 147 2.02 10.75 14.00
CA GLU A 147 3.30 10.06 13.80
C GLU A 147 3.46 8.89 14.77
N ALA A 148 2.98 8.99 16.01
CA ALA A 148 3.02 7.91 17.00
C ALA A 148 2.00 6.80 16.71
N MET A 149 0.88 7.12 16.06
CA MET A 149 -0.18 6.17 15.73
C MET A 149 0.11 5.41 14.43
N ASP A 150 0.59 6.11 13.41
CA ASP A 150 0.78 5.59 12.05
C ASP A 150 2.27 5.65 11.68
N THR A 151 3.01 4.71 12.26
CA THR A 151 4.49 4.69 12.31
C THR A 151 5.16 3.91 11.18
N ILE A 152 4.44 3.48 10.15
CA ILE A 152 5.04 2.69 9.07
C ILE A 152 6.02 3.53 8.23
N PHE A 153 7.09 2.91 7.72
CA PHE A 153 8.08 3.58 6.86
C PHE A 153 8.65 4.87 7.47
N GLN A 154 9.41 4.72 8.56
CA GLN A 154 10.07 5.85 9.23
C GLN A 154 11.06 6.57 8.30
N GLU A 155 11.63 5.83 7.36
CA GLU A 155 12.55 6.23 6.31
C GLU A 155 11.91 6.89 5.09
N ILE A 156 10.57 6.97 5.02
CA ILE A 156 9.87 7.52 3.85
C ILE A 156 10.36 8.93 3.52
N ASP A 157 10.50 9.19 2.23
CA ASP A 157 10.72 10.52 1.70
C ASP A 157 9.56 10.86 0.76
N TYR A 158 8.75 11.86 1.12
CA TYR A 158 7.62 12.32 0.31
C TYR A 158 8.01 12.71 -1.12
N ARG A 159 9.30 12.97 -1.38
CA ARG A 159 9.80 13.34 -2.71
C ARG A 159 9.67 12.23 -3.75
N VAL A 160 9.37 10.99 -3.37
CA VAL A 160 9.02 9.93 -4.34
C VAL A 160 7.80 10.28 -5.19
N TYR A 161 6.99 11.24 -4.76
CA TYR A 161 5.80 11.75 -5.47
C TYR A 161 6.07 13.00 -6.34
N THR A 162 7.34 13.41 -6.55
CA THR A 162 7.70 14.61 -7.34
C THR A 162 7.64 14.36 -8.84
#